data_AF-A0A0F9J027-F1
#
_entry.id   AF-A0A0F9J027-F1
#
_cell.length_a   1.000
_cell.length_b   1.000
_cell.length_c   1.000
_cell.angle_alpha   90.00
_cell.angle_beta   90.00
_cell.angle_gamma   90.00
#
_symmetry.space_group_name_H-M   'P 1'
#
loop_
_entity.id
_entity.type
_entity.pdbx_description
1 polymer ?
#
loop_
_entity_poly.entity_id
_entity_poly.type
_entity_poly.pdbx_seq_one_letter_code
_entity_poly.pdbx_strand_id
1 'polypeptide(L)'
;MSETEKNLEEFNENLENSKKSFERAKEENLYAVAEIAKLKPAKLDLENKLSESISKITELETKVQASTEKAEMIEKEKSDLKTKLDKEKEDLKDELNQKEKENESLKKELKKTVSDKDVEIENLKKERDGKSNEFNELKQKIKSLDETLEGTITEAKGAPQLLEEINNILIHKGFLSDREFEDILQKLGVKILNHIK
;
A
#
# COMPACT_ATOMS: atom_id res chain seq x y z
N MET A 1 -123.08 -59.85 -24.69
CA MET A 1 -121.86 -60.43 -24.13
C MET A 1 -122.09 -60.78 -22.68
N SER A 2 -121.62 -61.95 -22.24
CA SER A 2 -121.61 -62.34 -20.83
C SER A 2 -120.60 -61.50 -20.04
N GLU A 3 -120.79 -61.37 -18.73
CA GLU A 3 -119.88 -60.64 -17.83
C GLU A 3 -118.45 -61.21 -17.90
N THR A 4 -118.35 -62.52 -18.09
CA THR A 4 -117.12 -63.25 -18.40
C THR A 4 -116.44 -62.83 -19.71
N GLU A 5 -117.18 -62.55 -20.78
CA GLU A 5 -116.60 -62.08 -22.05
C GLU A 5 -116.05 -60.65 -21.93
N LYS A 6 -116.76 -59.76 -21.21
CA LYS A 6 -116.28 -58.40 -20.93
C LYS A 6 -114.97 -58.39 -20.14
N ASN A 7 -114.88 -59.23 -19.10
CA ASN A 7 -113.66 -59.35 -18.30
C ASN A 7 -112.48 -59.90 -19.12
N LEU A 8 -112.75 -60.81 -20.05
CA LEU A 8 -111.74 -61.34 -20.99
C LEU A 8 -111.24 -60.28 -21.98
N GLU A 9 -112.14 -59.41 -22.45
CA GLU A 9 -111.81 -58.33 -23.37
C GLU A 9 -110.98 -57.23 -22.68
N GLU A 10 -111.36 -56.82 -21.47
CA GLU A 10 -110.54 -55.93 -20.62
C GLU A 10 -109.18 -56.53 -20.28
N PHE A 11 -109.12 -57.83 -19.98
CA PHE A 11 -107.85 -58.50 -19.70
C PHE A 11 -106.92 -58.50 -20.91
N ASN A 12 -107.46 -58.77 -22.10
CA ASN A 12 -106.68 -58.71 -23.35
C ASN A 12 -106.21 -57.29 -23.67
N GLU A 13 -107.06 -56.27 -23.46
CA GLU A 13 -106.67 -54.88 -23.66
C GLU A 13 -105.56 -54.46 -22.69
N ASN A 14 -105.66 -54.85 -21.42
CA ASN A 14 -104.61 -54.63 -20.42
C ASN A 14 -103.30 -55.36 -20.76
N LEU A 15 -103.38 -56.61 -21.23
CA LEU A 15 -102.22 -57.38 -21.65
C LEU A 15 -101.51 -56.71 -22.85
N GLU A 16 -102.27 -56.24 -23.84
CA GLU A 16 -101.74 -55.59 -25.02
C GLU A 16 -101.09 -54.23 -24.69
N ASN A 17 -101.71 -53.47 -23.79
CA ASN A 17 -101.13 -52.22 -23.27
C ASN A 17 -99.84 -52.48 -22.48
N SER A 18 -99.80 -53.55 -21.68
CA SER A 18 -98.61 -53.96 -20.93
C SER A 18 -97.47 -54.40 -21.85
N LYS A 19 -97.77 -55.10 -22.95
CA LYS A 19 -96.76 -55.43 -23.98
C LYS A 19 -96.19 -54.19 -24.64
N LYS A 20 -97.03 -53.22 -25.02
CA LYS A 20 -96.58 -51.96 -25.64
C LYS A 20 -95.69 -51.15 -24.69
N SER A 21 -96.05 -51.06 -23.41
CA SER A 21 -95.20 -50.38 -22.42
C SER A 21 -93.88 -51.11 -22.18
N PHE A 22 -93.90 -52.45 -22.17
CA PHE A 22 -92.69 -53.26 -22.06
C PHE A 22 -91.74 -53.06 -23.25
N GLU A 23 -92.23 -53.09 -24.50
CA GLU A 23 -91.37 -52.86 -25.67
C GLU A 23 -90.79 -51.43 -25.69
N ARG A 24 -91.56 -50.41 -25.28
CA ARG A 24 -91.00 -49.04 -25.10
C ARG A 24 -89.89 -49.01 -24.05
N ALA A 25 -90.12 -49.59 -22.87
CA ALA A 25 -89.12 -49.63 -21.81
C ALA A 25 -87.86 -50.39 -22.25
N LYS A 26 -88.02 -51.43 -23.06
CA LYS A 26 -86.92 -52.19 -23.63
C LYS A 26 -86.11 -51.37 -24.63
N GLU A 27 -86.74 -50.61 -25.53
CA GLU A 27 -86.05 -49.69 -26.42
C GLU A 27 -85.30 -48.60 -25.64
N GLU A 28 -85.95 -47.95 -24.68
CA GLU A 28 -85.33 -46.94 -23.81
C GLU A 28 -84.10 -47.49 -23.09
N ASN A 29 -84.18 -48.71 -22.54
CA ASN A 29 -83.05 -49.38 -21.90
C ASN A 29 -81.90 -49.63 -22.90
N LEU A 30 -82.23 -50.06 -24.12
CA LEU A 30 -81.23 -50.32 -25.17
C LEU A 30 -80.48 -49.04 -25.56
N TYR A 31 -81.21 -47.91 -25.69
CA TYR A 31 -80.62 -46.59 -25.91
C TYR A 31 -79.72 -46.16 -24.75
N ALA A 32 -80.19 -46.28 -23.51
CA ALA A 32 -79.40 -45.94 -22.32
C ALA A 32 -78.12 -46.77 -22.22
N VAL A 33 -78.17 -48.08 -22.50
CA VAL A 33 -77.01 -48.97 -22.51
C VAL A 33 -75.99 -48.56 -23.58
N ALA A 34 -76.46 -48.21 -24.79
CA ALA A 34 -75.59 -47.77 -25.87
C ALA A 34 -74.90 -46.43 -25.53
N GLU A 35 -75.60 -45.52 -24.86
CA GLU A 35 -75.03 -44.24 -24.43
C GLU A 35 -74.01 -44.43 -23.30
N ILE A 36 -74.30 -45.29 -22.31
CA ILE A 36 -73.35 -45.68 -21.26
C ILE A 36 -72.08 -46.30 -21.88
N ALA A 37 -72.23 -47.14 -22.90
CA ALA A 37 -71.10 -47.77 -23.58
C ALA A 37 -70.18 -46.73 -24.27
N LYS A 38 -70.75 -45.62 -24.79
CA LYS A 38 -69.98 -44.50 -25.37
C LYS A 38 -69.32 -43.62 -24.31
N LEU A 39 -69.95 -43.42 -23.16
CA LEU A 39 -69.43 -42.56 -22.09
C LEU A 39 -68.28 -43.20 -21.30
N LYS A 40 -68.27 -44.54 -21.17
CA LYS A 40 -67.19 -45.27 -20.48
C LYS A 40 -65.76 -44.97 -20.97
N PRO A 41 -65.45 -45.05 -22.28
CA PRO A 41 -64.10 -44.76 -22.76
C PRO A 41 -63.73 -43.27 -22.58
N ALA A 42 -64.68 -42.36 -22.75
CA ALA A 42 -64.44 -40.93 -22.52
C ALA A 42 -64.10 -40.64 -21.05
N LYS A 43 -64.80 -41.29 -20.11
CA LYS A 43 -64.47 -41.21 -18.68
C LYS A 43 -63.05 -41.71 -18.40
N LEU A 44 -62.68 -42.87 -18.96
CA LEU A 44 -61.36 -43.46 -18.75
C LEU A 44 -60.23 -42.60 -19.32
N ASP A 45 -60.43 -41.99 -20.49
CA ASP A 45 -59.49 -41.04 -21.08
C ASP A 45 -59.29 -39.79 -20.20
N LEU A 46 -60.38 -39.26 -19.64
CA LEU A 46 -60.33 -38.13 -18.71
C LEU A 46 -59.62 -38.49 -17.39
N GLU A 47 -59.85 -39.68 -16.85
CA GLU A 47 -59.16 -40.17 -15.65
C GLU A 47 -57.64 -40.30 -15.88
N ASN A 48 -57.23 -40.81 -17.04
CA ASN A 48 -55.82 -40.88 -17.42
C ASN A 48 -55.19 -39.50 -17.56
N LYS A 49 -55.84 -38.57 -18.28
CA LYS A 49 -55.37 -37.19 -18.43
C LYS A 49 -55.27 -36.46 -17.11
N LEU A 50 -56.22 -36.70 -16.20
CA LEU A 50 -56.20 -36.14 -14.85
C LEU A 50 -54.99 -36.67 -14.08
N SER A 51 -54.74 -37.98 -14.12
CA SER A 51 -53.59 -38.58 -13.45
C SER A 51 -52.25 -38.04 -14.00
N GLU A 52 -52.10 -37.93 -15.32
CA GLU A 52 -50.90 -37.36 -15.94
C GLU A 52 -50.70 -35.89 -15.56
N SER A 53 -51.79 -35.13 -15.50
CA SER A 53 -51.74 -33.71 -15.11
C SER A 53 -51.32 -33.55 -13.66
N ILE A 54 -51.83 -34.39 -12.75
CA ILE A 54 -51.43 -34.42 -11.34
C ILE A 54 -49.94 -34.72 -11.22
N SER A 55 -49.42 -35.73 -11.91
CA SER A 55 -47.98 -36.04 -11.89
C SER A 55 -47.13 -34.87 -12.37
N LYS A 56 -47.53 -34.19 -13.46
CA LYS A 56 -46.81 -33.00 -13.96
C LYS A 56 -46.84 -31.84 -12.98
N ILE A 57 -47.97 -31.62 -12.29
CA ILE A 57 -48.09 -30.59 -11.25
C ILE A 57 -47.11 -30.87 -10.12
N THR A 58 -47.06 -32.11 -9.61
CA THR A 58 -46.14 -32.49 -8.53
C THR A 58 -44.67 -32.32 -8.93
N GLU A 59 -44.31 -32.67 -10.17
CA GLU A 59 -42.95 -32.44 -10.68
C GLU A 59 -42.60 -30.95 -10.75
N LEU A 60 -43.53 -30.11 -11.21
CA LEU A 60 -43.33 -28.66 -11.30
C LEU A 60 -43.23 -28.03 -9.91
N GLU A 61 -44.08 -28.43 -8.96
CA GLU A 61 -44.03 -27.99 -7.57
C GLU A 61 -42.66 -28.30 -6.95
N THR A 62 -42.14 -29.51 -7.17
CA THR A 62 -40.81 -29.91 -6.69
C THR A 62 -39.70 -29.07 -7.31
N LYS A 63 -39.77 -28.80 -8.61
CA LYS A 63 -38.78 -27.95 -9.31
C LYS A 63 -38.84 -26.49 -8.85
N VAL A 64 -40.03 -25.98 -8.60
CA VAL A 64 -40.23 -24.61 -8.06
C VAL A 64 -39.63 -24.53 -6.67
N GLN A 65 -39.96 -25.47 -5.78
CA GLN A 65 -39.41 -25.50 -4.42
C GLN A 65 -37.87 -25.50 -4.41
N ALA A 66 -37.25 -26.40 -5.19
CA ALA A 66 -35.80 -26.47 -5.29
C ALA A 66 -35.17 -25.20 -5.89
N SER A 67 -35.89 -24.50 -6.79
CA SER A 67 -35.41 -23.24 -7.37
C SER A 67 -35.52 -22.10 -6.37
N THR A 68 -36.58 -22.06 -5.56
CA THR A 68 -36.77 -21.08 -4.48
C THR A 68 -35.67 -21.21 -3.43
N GLU A 69 -35.37 -22.43 -2.97
CA GLU A 69 -34.29 -22.67 -1.99
C GLU A 69 -32.92 -22.21 -2.53
N LYS A 70 -32.63 -22.48 -3.80
CA LYS A 70 -31.40 -21.98 -4.45
C LYS A 70 -31.35 -20.46 -4.52
N ALA A 71 -32.48 -19.80 -4.81
CA ALA A 71 -32.55 -18.35 -4.87
C ALA A 71 -32.26 -17.73 -3.49
N GLU A 72 -32.85 -18.28 -2.43
CA GLU A 72 -32.60 -17.84 -1.05
C GLU A 72 -31.13 -18.01 -0.64
N MET A 73 -30.51 -19.13 -1.01
CA MET A 73 -29.07 -19.35 -0.77
C MET A 73 -28.21 -18.30 -1.48
N ILE A 74 -28.49 -18.02 -2.76
CA ILE A 74 -27.75 -17.03 -3.54
C ILE A 74 -27.92 -15.62 -2.95
N GLU A 75 -29.13 -15.26 -2.51
CA GLU A 75 -29.37 -13.96 -1.87
C GLU A 75 -28.57 -13.81 -0.57
N LYS A 76 -28.53 -14.87 0.23
CA LYS A 76 -27.73 -14.89 1.46
C LYS A 76 -26.23 -14.76 1.16
N GLU A 77 -25.69 -15.56 0.25
CA GLU A 77 -24.29 -15.48 -0.17
C GLU A 77 -23.92 -14.09 -0.72
N LYS A 78 -24.81 -13.50 -1.53
CA LYS A 78 -24.65 -12.14 -2.06
C LYS A 78 -24.60 -11.11 -0.94
N SER A 79 -25.45 -11.23 0.08
CA SER A 79 -25.44 -10.35 1.24
C SER A 79 -24.13 -10.48 2.02
N ASP A 80 -23.71 -11.71 2.32
CA ASP A 80 -22.47 -11.98 3.06
C ASP A 80 -21.23 -11.47 2.32
N LEU A 81 -21.17 -11.68 1.00
CA LEU A 81 -20.08 -11.18 0.15
C LEU A 81 -20.07 -9.65 0.13
N LYS A 82 -21.23 -9.00 0.07
CA LYS A 82 -21.32 -7.55 0.11
C LYS A 82 -20.79 -6.99 1.43
N THR A 83 -21.19 -7.57 2.56
CA THR A 83 -20.69 -7.16 3.88
C THR A 83 -19.19 -7.36 4.02
N LYS A 84 -18.65 -8.49 3.53
CA LYS A 84 -17.18 -8.73 3.53
C LYS A 84 -16.45 -7.70 2.69
N LEU A 85 -16.95 -7.40 1.48
CA LEU A 85 -16.35 -6.42 0.59
C LEU A 85 -16.37 -5.01 1.17
N ASP A 86 -17.48 -4.62 1.79
CA ASP A 86 -17.60 -3.29 2.41
C ASP A 86 -16.62 -3.14 3.58
N LYS A 87 -16.46 -4.19 4.40
CA LYS A 87 -15.47 -4.22 5.48
C LYS A 87 -14.03 -4.16 4.96
N GLU A 88 -13.68 -4.95 3.96
CA GLU A 88 -12.34 -4.96 3.39
C GLU A 88 -11.96 -3.60 2.77
N LYS A 89 -12.93 -2.91 2.16
CA LYS A 89 -12.74 -1.53 1.67
C LYS A 89 -12.46 -0.54 2.80
N GLU A 90 -13.14 -0.69 3.94
CA GLU A 90 -12.93 0.17 5.10
C GLU A 90 -11.54 -0.08 5.71
N ASP A 91 -11.19 -1.35 5.92
CA ASP A 91 -9.87 -1.76 6.43
C ASP A 91 -8.73 -1.24 5.54
N LEU A 92 -8.83 -1.40 4.22
CA LEU A 92 -7.83 -0.89 3.26
C LEU A 92 -7.73 0.64 3.26
N LYS A 93 -8.86 1.33 3.43
CA LYS A 93 -8.88 2.80 3.49
C LYS A 93 -8.19 3.30 4.76
N ASP A 94 -8.40 2.63 5.88
CA ASP A 94 -7.75 2.97 7.14
C ASP A 94 -6.25 2.68 7.10
N GLU A 95 -5.84 1.55 6.54
CA GLU A 95 -4.42 1.22 6.34
C GLU A 95 -3.73 2.26 5.45
N LEU A 96 -4.36 2.65 4.33
CA LEU A 96 -3.83 3.67 3.43
C LEU A 96 -3.65 5.01 4.15
N ASN A 97 -4.68 5.47 4.87
CA ASN A 97 -4.62 6.71 5.66
C ASN A 97 -3.52 6.68 6.73
N GLN A 98 -3.32 5.52 7.38
CA GLN A 98 -2.26 5.35 8.36
C GLN A 98 -0.87 5.45 7.70
N LYS A 99 -0.69 4.79 6.55
CA LYS A 99 0.56 4.82 5.78
C LYS A 99 0.88 6.20 5.22
N GLU A 100 -0.13 6.96 4.79
CA GLU A 100 0.05 8.35 4.37
C GLU A 100 0.57 9.22 5.52
N LYS A 101 -0.04 9.13 6.71
CA LYS A 101 0.40 9.86 7.91
C LYS A 101 1.83 9.48 8.32
N GLU A 102 2.15 8.19 8.29
CA GLU A 102 3.50 7.68 8.59
C GLU A 102 4.53 8.27 7.60
N ASN A 103 4.24 8.22 6.30
CA ASN A 103 5.10 8.80 5.26
C ASN A 103 5.28 10.31 5.41
N GLU A 104 4.21 11.05 5.73
CA GLU A 104 4.32 12.49 5.98
C GLU A 104 5.19 12.80 7.20
N SER A 105 5.07 12.00 8.26
CA SER A 105 5.90 12.13 9.46
C SER A 105 7.37 11.89 9.13
N LEU A 106 7.68 10.77 8.48
CA LEU A 106 9.04 10.42 8.06
C LEU A 106 9.65 11.48 7.13
N LYS A 107 8.84 12.05 6.22
CA LYS A 107 9.29 13.13 5.33
C LYS A 107 9.64 14.41 6.10
N LYS A 108 8.85 14.75 7.13
CA LYS A 108 9.15 15.91 8.00
C LYS A 108 10.42 15.68 8.81
N GLU A 109 10.57 14.49 9.39
CA GLU A 109 11.75 14.11 10.16
C GLU A 109 13.01 14.14 9.30
N LEU A 110 12.98 13.52 8.12
CA LEU A 110 14.11 13.50 7.19
C LEU A 110 14.51 14.92 6.76
N LYS A 111 13.54 15.77 6.43
CA LYS A 111 13.80 17.18 6.10
C LYS A 111 14.50 17.92 7.24
N LYS A 112 14.06 17.69 8.48
CA LYS A 112 14.68 18.28 9.66
C LYS A 112 16.11 17.78 9.83
N THR A 113 16.34 16.46 9.76
CA THR A 113 17.69 15.88 9.87
C THR A 113 18.64 16.39 8.80
N VAL A 114 18.19 16.54 7.56
CA VAL A 114 19.01 17.12 6.49
C VAL A 114 19.37 18.56 6.82
N SER A 115 18.38 19.38 7.21
CA SER A 115 18.63 20.77 7.60
C SER A 115 19.61 20.90 8.77
N ASP A 116 19.46 20.05 9.80
CA ASP A 116 20.34 20.06 10.97
C ASP A 116 21.78 19.69 10.58
N LYS A 117 21.95 18.71 9.69
CA LYS A 117 23.27 18.32 9.16
C LYS A 117 23.89 19.37 8.27
N ASP A 118 23.11 20.08 7.46
CA ASP A 118 23.64 21.17 6.63
C ASP A 118 24.21 22.30 7.50
N VAL A 119 23.53 22.64 8.60
CA VAL A 119 24.03 23.60 9.60
C VAL A 119 25.31 23.10 10.26
N GLU A 120 25.36 21.83 10.66
CA GLU A 120 26.56 21.22 11.24
C GLU A 120 27.75 21.26 10.27
N ILE A 121 27.52 20.94 8.99
CA ILE A 121 28.54 21.00 7.93
C ILE A 121 29.05 22.44 7.75
N GLU A 122 28.17 23.45 7.76
CA GLU A 122 28.61 24.84 7.68
C GLU A 122 29.49 25.25 8.86
N ASN A 123 29.11 24.83 10.07
CA ASN A 123 29.89 25.13 11.27
C ASN A 123 31.28 24.47 11.23
N LEU A 124 31.34 23.19 10.85
CA LEU A 124 32.61 22.47 10.69
C LEU A 124 33.49 23.09 9.60
N LYS A 125 32.90 23.58 8.50
CA LYS A 125 33.65 24.32 7.47
C LYS A 125 34.28 25.58 8.05
N LYS A 126 33.51 26.39 8.79
CA LYS A 126 34.00 27.61 9.45
C LYS A 126 35.12 27.31 10.45
N GLU A 127 34.97 26.27 11.27
CA GLU A 127 36.02 25.84 12.20
C GLU A 127 37.30 25.40 11.47
N ARG A 128 37.15 24.63 10.38
CA ARG A 128 38.28 24.20 9.56
C ARG A 128 39.00 25.37 8.91
N ASP A 129 38.26 26.34 8.37
CA ASP A 129 38.82 27.57 7.81
C ASP A 129 39.55 28.39 8.88
N GLY A 130 38.97 28.53 10.08
CA GLY A 130 39.61 29.20 11.22
C GLY A 130 40.94 28.55 11.61
N LYS A 131 40.95 27.23 11.82
CA LYS A 131 42.19 26.48 12.11
C LYS A 131 43.22 26.56 10.99
N SER A 132 42.78 26.59 9.74
CA SER A 132 43.68 26.74 8.60
C SER A 132 44.37 28.12 8.60
N ASN A 133 43.65 29.17 8.99
CA ASN A 133 44.22 30.51 9.11
C ASN A 133 45.21 30.58 10.27
N GLU A 134 44.85 30.05 11.45
CA GLU A 134 45.77 29.95 12.59
C GLU A 134 47.05 29.19 12.24
N PHE A 135 46.94 28.08 11.51
CA PHE A 135 48.09 27.32 11.03
C PHE A 135 48.99 28.14 10.10
N ASN A 136 48.40 28.90 9.17
CA ASN A 136 49.15 29.78 8.26
C ASN A 136 49.87 30.91 9.02
N GLU A 137 49.22 31.51 10.02
CA GLU A 137 49.83 32.52 10.88
C GLU A 137 51.00 31.96 11.69
N LEU A 138 50.84 30.77 12.28
CA LEU A 138 51.91 30.09 13.00
C LEU A 138 53.08 29.76 12.07
N LYS A 139 52.81 29.29 10.85
CA LYS A 139 53.83 29.01 9.84
C LYS A 139 54.61 30.27 9.47
N GLN A 140 53.94 31.42 9.33
CA GLN A 140 54.60 32.70 9.08
C GLN A 140 55.48 33.13 10.26
N LYS A 141 54.97 33.01 11.51
CA LYS A 141 55.74 33.32 12.72
C LYS A 141 56.99 32.46 12.84
N ILE A 142 56.90 31.16 12.57
CA ILE A 142 58.05 30.25 12.55
C ILE A 142 59.08 30.73 11.53
N LYS A 143 58.64 31.03 10.30
CA LYS A 143 59.55 31.52 9.25
C LYS A 143 60.26 32.81 9.66
N SER A 144 59.55 33.77 10.25
CA SER A 144 60.16 35.02 10.72
C SER A 144 61.16 34.79 11.87
N LEU A 145 60.88 33.83 12.77
CA LEU A 145 61.82 33.44 13.82
C LEU A 145 63.06 32.76 13.25
N ASP A 146 62.91 31.87 12.27
CA ASP A 146 64.03 31.23 11.57
C ASP A 146 64.92 32.27 10.86
N GLU A 147 64.32 33.22 10.13
CA GLU A 147 65.04 34.33 9.48
C GLU A 147 65.80 35.20 10.52
N THR A 148 65.18 35.46 11.68
CA THR A 148 65.83 36.22 12.77
C THR A 148 66.99 35.43 13.39
N LEU A 149 66.81 34.12 13.59
CA LEU A 149 67.84 33.25 14.15
C LEU A 149 69.04 33.12 13.21
N GLU A 150 68.81 32.97 11.90
CA GLU A 150 69.89 32.96 10.90
C GLU A 150 70.67 34.29 10.89
N GLY A 151 69.97 35.43 10.99
CA GLY A 151 70.60 36.74 11.12
C GLY A 151 71.51 36.84 12.35
N THR A 152 70.99 36.49 13.52
CA THR A 152 71.76 36.55 14.79
C THR A 152 72.93 35.57 14.82
N ILE A 153 72.80 34.36 14.25
CA ILE A 153 73.93 33.41 14.13
C ILE A 153 75.00 33.98 13.20
N THR A 154 74.62 34.64 12.11
CA THR A 154 75.56 35.26 11.17
C THR A 154 76.34 36.38 11.85
N GLU A 155 75.67 37.23 12.62
CA GLU A 155 76.31 38.29 13.43
C GLU A 155 77.25 37.70 14.49
N ALA A 156 76.80 36.67 15.22
CA ALA A 156 77.59 36.01 16.26
C ALA A 156 78.86 35.34 15.70
N LYS A 157 78.84 34.81 14.47
CA LYS A 157 80.02 34.23 13.80
C LYS A 157 81.11 35.26 13.50
N GLY A 158 80.76 36.54 13.36
CA GLY A 158 81.73 37.63 13.14
C GLY A 158 82.51 38.03 14.40
N ALA A 159 81.94 37.80 15.59
CA ALA A 159 82.53 38.23 16.85
C ALA A 159 83.89 37.57 17.18
N PRO A 160 84.12 36.26 16.96
CA PRO A 160 85.44 35.66 17.15
C PRO A 160 86.52 36.23 16.24
N GLN A 161 86.19 36.50 14.96
CA GLN A 161 87.13 37.06 13.98
C GLN A 161 87.50 38.51 14.32
N LEU A 162 86.53 39.28 14.80
CA LEU A 162 86.74 40.63 15.33
C LEU A 162 87.69 40.59 16.55
N LEU A 163 87.43 39.69 17.50
CA LEU A 163 88.28 39.54 18.68
C LEU A 163 89.70 39.10 18.32
N GLU A 164 89.88 38.24 17.33
CA GLU A 164 91.19 37.80 16.86
C GLU A 164 92.00 38.94 16.23
N GLU A 165 91.38 39.73 15.34
CA GLU A 165 92.03 40.90 14.72
C GLU A 165 92.40 41.97 15.76
N ILE A 166 91.51 42.23 16.74
CA ILE A 166 91.79 43.12 17.87
C ILE A 166 92.99 42.59 18.68
N ASN A 167 92.98 41.30 19.03
CA ASN A 167 94.03 40.69 19.82
C ASN A 167 95.38 40.72 19.11
N ASN A 168 95.41 40.48 17.78
CA ASN A 168 96.62 40.60 16.97
C ASN A 168 97.22 42.01 17.04
N ILE A 169 96.41 43.07 16.91
CA ILE A 169 96.92 44.45 17.03
C ILE A 169 97.42 44.72 18.46
N LEU A 170 96.67 44.29 19.49
CA LEU A 170 97.04 44.50 20.88
C LEU A 170 98.33 43.76 21.27
N ILE A 171 98.57 42.55 20.77
CA ILE A 171 99.82 41.80 21.01
C ILE A 171 101.02 42.55 20.43
N HIS A 172 100.86 43.22 19.29
CA HIS A 172 101.96 43.92 18.62
C HIS A 172 102.17 45.36 19.09
N LYS A 173 101.10 46.10 19.42
CA LYS A 173 101.17 47.54 19.76
C LYS A 173 100.86 47.85 21.21
N GLY A 174 100.19 46.96 21.94
CA GLY A 174 99.71 47.18 23.31
C GLY A 174 98.49 48.10 23.43
N PHE A 175 98.06 48.75 22.34
CA PHE A 175 96.87 49.59 22.28
C PHE A 175 96.22 49.47 20.89
N LEU A 176 94.92 49.75 20.82
CA LEU A 176 94.13 49.80 19.59
C LEU A 176 93.61 51.23 19.43
N SER A 177 93.96 51.89 18.32
CA SER A 177 93.41 53.22 18.04
C SER A 177 92.01 53.15 17.45
N ASP A 178 91.22 54.21 17.63
CA ASP A 178 89.86 54.32 17.08
C ASP A 178 89.83 54.07 15.57
N ARG A 179 90.83 54.57 14.84
CA ARG A 179 90.96 54.37 13.39
C ARG A 179 91.20 52.90 13.03
N GLU A 180 92.08 52.21 13.77
CA GLU A 180 92.36 50.78 13.54
C GLU A 180 91.16 49.91 13.89
N PHE A 181 90.41 50.29 14.91
CA PHE A 181 89.16 49.62 15.25
C PHE A 181 88.10 49.80 14.16
N GLU A 182 87.92 51.01 13.64
CA GLU A 182 87.04 51.28 12.50
C GLU A 182 87.47 50.50 11.25
N ASP A 183 88.77 50.45 10.95
CA ASP A 183 89.31 49.68 9.82
C ASP A 183 89.01 48.17 9.95
N ILE A 184 89.14 47.59 11.16
CA ILE A 184 88.76 46.19 11.41
C ILE A 184 87.26 45.97 11.22
N LEU A 185 86.42 46.86 11.76
CA LEU A 185 84.97 46.76 11.62
C LEU A 185 84.54 46.84 10.15
N GLN A 186 85.15 47.74 9.37
CA GLN A 186 84.90 47.86 7.94
C GLN A 186 85.38 46.61 7.17
N LYS A 187 86.56 46.08 7.50
CA LYS A 187 87.13 44.87 6.88
C LYS A 187 86.26 43.64 7.10
N LEU A 188 85.72 43.46 8.31
CA LEU A 188 84.89 42.32 8.67
C LEU A 188 83.40 42.51 8.33
N GLY A 189 83.02 43.66 7.76
CA GLY A 189 81.62 43.97 7.44
C GLY A 189 80.72 44.05 8.67
N VAL A 190 81.30 44.28 9.85
CA VAL A 190 80.57 44.38 11.12
C VAL A 190 79.97 45.78 11.22
N LYS A 191 78.65 45.86 11.25
CA LYS A 191 77.94 47.13 11.43
C LYS A 191 77.85 47.47 12.91
N ILE A 192 78.29 48.66 13.31
CA ILE A 192 78.00 49.20 14.64
C ILE A 192 76.50 49.53 14.68
N LEU A 193 75.73 48.78 15.46
CA LEU A 193 74.37 49.18 15.82
C LEU A 193 74.45 50.43 16.71
N ASN A 194 74.15 51.60 16.14
CA ASN A 194 73.90 52.80 16.92
C ASN A 194 72.60 52.59 17.73
N HIS A 195 72.73 52.05 18.94
CA HIS A 195 71.70 52.15 19.96
C HIS A 195 72.05 53.31 20.89
N ILE A 196 71.66 54.53 20.47
CA ILE A 196 71.56 55.68 21.36
C ILE A 196 70.19 56.34 21.13
N LYS A 197 69.32 56.08 22.11
CA LYS A 197 67.96 56.58 22.41
C LYS A 197 66.80 56.05 21.56
#